data_AF-A0A2R6M7E1-F1
#
_entry.id   AF-A0A2R6M7E1-F1
#
_cell.length_a   1.000
_cell.length_b   1.000
_cell.length_c   1.000
_cell.angle_alpha   90.00
_cell.angle_beta   90.00
_cell.angle_gamma   90.00
#
_symmetry.space_group_name_H-M   'P 1'
#
loop_
_entity.id
_entity.type
_entity.pdbx_description
1 polymer ?
#
loop_
_entity_poly.entity_id
_entity_poly.type
_entity_poly.pdbx_seq_one_letter_code
_entity_poly.pdbx_strand_id
1 'polypeptide(L)' 'MVDLVLALELSGYGLGALGAALLFFEFFQLPSYVEYSEEYKDYSVDISPREVTEHTWIGRVGAFLVAVAFALLFLAALLR' A
#
# COMPACT_ATOMS: atom_id res chain seq x y z
N MET A 1 -16.19 13.48 -24.37
CA MET A 1 -15.48 13.93 -23.16
C MET A 1 -16.06 13.30 -21.91
N VAL A 2 -17.38 13.30 -21.71
CA VAL A 2 -18.05 12.68 -20.54
C VAL A 2 -17.65 11.21 -20.31
N ASP A 3 -17.69 10.36 -21.34
CA ASP A 3 -17.35 8.93 -21.18
C ASP A 3 -15.88 8.68 -20.80
N LEU A 4 -14.96 9.53 -21.28
CA LEU A 4 -13.55 9.46 -20.92
C LEU A 4 -13.34 9.84 -19.46
N VAL A 5 -13.98 10.91 -19.00
CA VAL A 5 -13.92 11.35 -17.60
C VAL A 5 -14.48 10.27 -16.69
N LEU A 6 -15.63 9.68 -17.04
CA LEU A 6 -16.24 8.58 -16.28
C LEU A 6 -15.31 7.35 -16.20
N ALA A 7 -14.66 6.97 -17.30
CA ALA A 7 -13.73 5.85 -17.32
C ALA A 7 -12.49 6.10 -16.45
N LEU A 8 -11.97 7.34 -16.46
CA LEU A 8 -10.86 7.75 -15.59
C LEU A 8 -11.27 7.73 -14.11
N GLU A 9 -12.46 8.23 -13.77
CA GLU A 9 -12.97 8.23 -12.40
C GLU A 9 -13.14 6.79 -11.87
N LEU A 10 -13.81 5.91 -12.62
CA LEU A 10 -14.02 4.52 -12.22
C LEU A 10 -12.70 3.76 -12.06
N SER A 11 -11.76 3.96 -12.98
CA SER A 11 -10.43 3.35 -12.90
C SER A 11 -9.64 3.88 -11.71
N GLY A 12 -9.70 5.19 -11.46
CA GLY A 12 -9.10 5.85 -10.30
C GLY A 12 -9.64 5.29 -8.98
N TYR A 13 -10.97 5.20 -8.83
CA TYR A 13 -11.58 4.63 -7.62
C TYR A 13 -11.21 3.16 -7.42
N GLY A 14 -11.21 2.35 -8.48
CA GLY A 14 -10.85 0.94 -8.41
C GLY A 14 -9.40 0.73 -7.99
N LEU A 15 -8.45 1.41 -8.65
CA LEU A 15 -7.02 1.32 -8.30
C LEU A 15 -6.74 1.90 -6.91
N GLY A 16 -7.44 2.97 -6.53
CA GLY A 16 -7.30 3.60 -5.22
C GLY A 16 -7.75 2.69 -4.09
N ALA A 17 -8.90 2.03 -4.26
CA ALA A 17 -9.42 1.07 -3.29
C ALA A 17 -8.48 -0.14 -3.13
N LEU A 18 -8.01 -0.71 -4.24
CA LEU A 18 -7.07 -1.83 -4.22
C LEU A 18 -5.73 -1.42 -3.59
N GLY A 19 -5.17 -0.27 -3.98
CA GLY A 19 -3.92 0.24 -3.44
C GLY A 19 -4.00 0.51 -1.94
N ALA A 20 -5.09 1.14 -1.48
CA ALA A 20 -5.34 1.39 -0.07
C ALA A 20 -5.49 0.09 0.73
N ALA A 21 -6.12 -0.95 0.16
CA ALA A 21 -6.22 -2.26 0.81
C ALA A 21 -4.85 -2.94 0.96
N LEU A 22 -3.99 -2.86 -0.05
CA LEU A 22 -2.63 -3.40 0.05
C LEU A 22 -1.78 -2.64 1.09
N LEU A 23 -1.88 -1.31 1.12
CA LEU A 23 -1.24 -0.50 2.16
C LEU A 23 -1.78 -0.84 3.55
N PHE A 24 -3.09 -1.06 3.68
CA PHE A 24 -3.69 -1.51 4.93
C PHE A 24 -3.02 -2.81 5.38
N PHE A 25 -2.91 -3.82 4.52
CA PHE A 25 -2.23 -5.07 4.88
C PHE A 25 -0.77 -4.88 5.28
N GLU A 26 -0.03 -3.99 4.62
CA GLU A 26 1.35 -3.65 4.99
C GLU A 26 1.47 -3.18 6.45
N PHE A 27 0.53 -2.36 6.93
CA PHE A 27 0.57 -1.83 8.30
C PHE A 27 0.35 -2.89 9.40
N PHE A 28 -0.24 -4.03 9.06
CA PHE A 28 -0.42 -5.15 10.01
C PHE A 28 0.70 -6.18 9.94
N GLN A 29 1.71 -5.98 9.09
CA GLN A 29 2.85 -6.88 9.03
C GLN A 29 3.81 -6.61 10.19
N LEU A 30 4.31 -7.69 10.78
CA LEU A 30 5.31 -7.63 11.83
C LEU A 30 6.65 -7.19 11.19
N PRO A 31 7.33 -6.16 11.71
CA PRO A 31 8.63 -5.74 11.19
C PRO A 31 9.66 -6.87 11.28
N SER A 32 10.59 -6.94 10.33
CA SER A 32 11.57 -8.04 10.24
C SER A 32 12.52 -8.15 11.42
N TYR A 33 12.65 -7.10 12.23
CA TYR A 33 13.48 -7.07 13.44
C TYR A 33 12.72 -7.48 14.70
N VAL A 34 11.44 -7.82 14.60
CA VAL A 34 10.62 -8.35 15.70
C VAL A 34 10.31 -9.81 15.40
N GLU A 35 10.65 -10.70 16.32
CA GLU A 35 10.32 -12.13 16.23
C GLU A 35 9.48 -12.55 17.43
N TYR A 36 8.39 -13.26 17.18
CA TYR A 36 7.54 -13.80 18.23
C TYR A 36 7.94 -15.25 18.55
N SER A 37 8.33 -15.52 19.78
CA SER A 37 8.62 -16.87 20.24
C SER A 37 7.37 -17.53 20.84
N GLU A 38 6.82 -18.53 20.15
CA GLU A 38 5.67 -19.30 20.67
C GLU A 38 6.00 -20.10 21.94
N GLU A 39 7.26 -20.53 22.09
CA GLU A 39 7.74 -21.33 23.22
C GLU A 39 7.69 -20.52 24.53
N TYR A 40 8.13 -19.27 24.48
CA TYR A 40 8.21 -18.38 25.65
C TYR A 40 7.08 -17.35 25.71
N LYS A 41 6.24 -17.27 24.67
CA LYS A 41 5.20 -16.25 24.49
C LYS A 41 5.74 -14.83 24.65
N ASP A 42 6.94 -14.58 24.11
CA ASP A 42 7.59 -13.27 24.15
C ASP A 42 7.87 -12.72 22.75
N TYR A 43 8.19 -11.42 22.71
CA TYR A 43 8.67 -10.74 21.51
C TYR A 43 10.14 -10.39 21.72
N SER A 44 10.98 -10.86 20.80
CA SER A 44 12.40 -10.51 20.72
C SER A 44 12.59 -9.41 19.68
N VAL A 45 13.45 -8.43 20.00
CA VAL A 45 13.78 -7.32 19.10
C VAL A 45 15.27 -7.39 18.79
N ASP A 46 15.61 -7.56 17.52
CA ASP A 46 17.00 -7.46 17.06
C ASP A 46 17.39 -5.98 16.95
N ILE A 47 18.35 -5.56 17.79
CA ILE A 47 18.80 -4.17 17.90
C ILE A 47 19.84 -3.83 16.82
N SER A 48 20.47 -4.84 16.19
CA SER A 48 21.49 -4.61 15.15
C SER A 48 21.37 -5.60 13.99
N PRO A 49 20.20 -5.63 13.30
CA PRO A 49 19.93 -6.59 12.24
C PRO A 49 20.80 -6.35 11.01
N ARG A 50 21.20 -7.44 10.36
CA ARG A 50 22.06 -7.40 9.16
C ARG A 50 21.33 -6.89 7.92
N GLU A 51 20.01 -7.08 7.87
CA GLU A 51 19.10 -6.64 6.82
C GLU A 51 17.80 -6.14 7.47
N VAL A 52 17.37 -4.93 7.11
CA VAL A 52 16.10 -4.35 7.56
C VAL A 52 15.17 -4.24 6.37
N THR A 53 14.03 -4.93 6.41
CA THR A 53 12.95 -4.72 5.44
C THR A 53 11.81 -3.99 6.13
N GLU A 54 11.81 -2.66 6.03
CA GLU A 54 10.75 -1.79 6.56
C GLU A 54 9.47 -1.83 5.72
N HIS A 55 9.58 -2.11 4.41
CA HIS A 55 8.44 -2.16 3.50
C HIS A 55 8.53 -3.37 2.58
N THR A 56 7.48 -4.18 2.58
CA THR A 56 7.34 -5.31 1.67
C THR A 56 6.88 -4.88 0.29
N TRP A 57 6.95 -5.82 -0.66
CA TRP A 57 6.43 -5.61 -2.01
C TRP A 57 4.94 -5.27 -2.02
N ILE A 58 4.16 -5.75 -1.05
CA ILE A 58 2.73 -5.44 -0.92
C ILE A 58 2.53 -3.94 -0.67
N GLY A 59 3.22 -3.38 0.33
CA GLY A 59 3.18 -1.94 0.60
C GLY A 59 3.66 -1.10 -0.59
N ARG A 60 4.74 -1.53 -1.25
CA ARG A 60 5.27 -0.83 -2.44
C ARG A 60 4.28 -0.79 -3.60
N VAL A 61 3.66 -1.92 -3.92
CA VAL A 61 2.62 -2.00 -4.96
C VAL A 61 1.39 -1.20 -4.54
N GLY A 62 0.97 -1.30 -3.27
CA GLY A 62 -0.14 -0.53 -2.72
C GLY A 62 0.06 0.98 -2.88
N ALA A 63 1.22 1.49 -2.47
CA ALA A 63 1.58 2.90 -2.62
C ALA A 63 1.56 3.34 -4.09
N PHE A 64 2.12 2.52 -4.99
CA PHE A 64 2.11 2.79 -6.42
C PHE A 64 0.69 2.89 -6.98
N LEU A 65 -0.20 1.95 -6.64
CA LEU A 65 -1.59 1.96 -7.08
C LEU A 65 -2.35 3.20 -6.58
N VAL A 66 -2.11 3.64 -5.35
CA VAL A 66 -2.68 4.89 -4.81
C VAL A 66 -2.18 6.11 -5.58
N ALA A 67 -0.88 6.15 -5.92
CA ALA A 67 -0.32 7.24 -6.72
C ALA A 67 -0.94 7.29 -8.14
N VAL A 68 -1.12 6.13 -8.78
CA VAL A 68 -1.80 6.04 -10.09
C VAL A 68 -3.26 6.48 -9.99
N ALA A 69 -3.97 6.04 -8.94
CA ALA A 69 -5.36 6.44 -8.70
C ALA A 69 -5.49 7.96 -8.56
N PHE A 70 -4.59 8.59 -7.79
CA PHE A 70 -4.53 10.05 -7.66
C PHE A 70 -4.31 10.72 -9.03
N ALA A 71 -3.36 10.24 -9.83
CA ALA A 71 -3.09 10.81 -11.15
C ALA A 71 -4.30 10.72 -12.10
N LEU A 72 -5.02 9.59 -12.10
CA LEU A 72 -6.23 9.41 -12.91
C LEU A 72 -7.36 10.34 -12.47
N LEU A 73 -7.62 10.44 -11.16
CA LEU A 73 -8.66 11.33 -10.62
C LEU A 73 -8.30 12.80 -10.84
N PHE A 74 -7.02 13.16 -10.73
CA PHE A 74 -6.54 14.50 -11.03
C PHE A 74 -6.76 14.87 -12.50
N LEU A 75 -6.44 13.97 -13.43
CA LEU A 75 -6.71 14.17 -14.86
C LEU A 75 -8.22 14.27 -15.14
N ALA A 76 -9.03 13.41 -14.53
CA ALA A 76 -10.48 13.49 -14.65
C ALA A 76 -11.02 14.85 -14.19
N ALA A 77 -10.50 15.37 -13.08
CA ALA A 77 -10.87 16.68 -12.55
C ALA A 77 -10.48 17.84 -13.48
N LEU A 78 -9.35 17.75 -14.19
CA LEU A 78 -8.94 18.76 -15.17
C LEU A 78 -9.76 18.74 -16.46
N LEU A 79 -10.29 17.56 -16.82
CA LEU A 79 -11.04 17.34 -18.06
C LEU A 79 -12.57 17.49 -17.90
N ARG A 80 -13.02 17.71 -16.67
CA ARG A 80 -14.43 17.91 -16.29
C ARG A 80 -14.89 19.33 -16.55
#